data_AF-A0A843FG49-F1
#
_entry.id   AF-A0A843FG49-F1
#
_cell.length_a   1.000
_cell.length_b   1.000
_cell.length_c   1.000
_cell.angle_alpha   90.00
_cell.angle_beta   90.00
_cell.angle_gamma   90.00
#
_symmetry.space_group_name_H-M   'P 1'
#
loop_
_entity.id
_entity.type
_entity.pdbx_description
1 polymer ?
#
loop_
_entity_poly.entity_id
_entity_poly.type
_entity_poly.pdbx_seq_one_letter_code
_entity_poly.pdbx_strand_id
1 'polypeptide(L)'
;MKIPRINLAFLSRLFILLALILLIYNEFKLQSSLVAFISLIFAVLSVICMVIFAIRFRQGKYNQSFQIVVETDVDRALKDGVISKEQAESIPRRVVLNTKDLILNVIFNFAIANHFDLIPIDILREILPHVPPAHLEHLYEESREISDDLNDYFRAQKFANKADVITRSDEIKEYLAKTYPWMSPETLENTYDYFFLGIGNG
;
A
#
# COMPACT_ATOMS: atom_id res chain seq x y z
N MET A 1 8.70 7.93 -13.57
CA MET A 1 7.29 8.25 -13.88
C MET A 1 6.45 7.03 -13.51
N LYS A 2 5.73 7.04 -12.38
CA LYS A 2 4.92 5.88 -11.94
C LYS A 2 3.71 5.75 -12.87
N ILE A 3 3.64 4.67 -13.65
CA ILE A 3 2.49 4.37 -14.51
C ILE A 3 1.25 4.29 -13.62
N PRO A 4 0.14 4.99 -13.92
CA PRO A 4 -1.06 4.94 -13.11
C PRO A 4 -1.53 3.49 -12.94
N ARG A 5 -1.82 3.07 -11.71
CA ARG A 5 -2.33 1.73 -11.41
C ARG A 5 -3.67 1.55 -12.13
N ILE A 6 -3.65 0.82 -13.23
CA ILE A 6 -4.81 0.57 -14.07
C ILE A 6 -5.83 -0.26 -13.27
N ASN A 7 -7.04 0.28 -13.07
CA ASN A 7 -8.13 -0.45 -12.43
C ASN A 7 -8.78 -1.42 -13.46
N LEU A 8 -8.26 -2.65 -13.52
CA LEU A 8 -8.70 -3.69 -14.46
C LEU A 8 -10.19 -4.04 -14.31
N ALA A 9 -10.75 -3.96 -13.10
CA ALA A 9 -12.17 -4.20 -12.88
C ALA A 9 -13.04 -3.09 -13.50
N PHE A 10 -12.60 -1.83 -13.37
CA PHE A 10 -13.27 -0.69 -14.04
C PHE A 10 -13.18 -0.80 -15.57
N LEU A 11 -12.00 -1.12 -16.12
CA LEU A 11 -11.81 -1.32 -17.55
C LEU A 11 -12.66 -2.46 -18.12
N SER A 12 -12.74 -3.59 -17.40
CA SER A 12 -13.60 -4.72 -17.78
C SER A 12 -15.06 -4.28 -17.87
N ARG A 13 -15.56 -3.53 -16.87
CA ARG A 13 -16.93 -2.98 -16.86
C ARG A 13 -17.17 -1.97 -17.99
N LEU A 14 -16.20 -1.11 -18.26
CA LEU A 14 -16.29 -0.14 -19.35
C LEU A 14 -16.38 -0.84 -20.72
N PHE A 15 -15.52 -1.82 -20.97
CA PHE A 15 -15.51 -2.55 -22.24
C PHE A 15 -16.78 -3.36 -22.47
N ILE A 16 -17.31 -4.05 -21.45
CA ILE A 16 -18.58 -4.78 -21.63
C ILE A 16 -19.76 -3.84 -21.87
N LEU A 17 -19.77 -2.68 -21.23
CA LEU A 17 -20.83 -1.69 -21.40
C LEU A 17 -20.78 -1.08 -22.82
N LEU A 18 -19.59 -0.77 -23.33
CA LEU A 18 -19.39 -0.34 -24.72
C LEU A 18 -19.80 -1.44 -25.72
N ALA A 19 -19.43 -2.71 -25.45
CA ALA A 19 -19.82 -3.83 -26.28
C ALA A 19 -21.35 -3.95 -26.39
N LEU A 20 -22.06 -3.86 -25.27
CA LEU A 20 -23.52 -3.91 -25.21
C LEU A 20 -24.17 -2.73 -25.94
N ILE A 21 -23.68 -1.51 -25.73
CA ILE A 21 -24.21 -0.32 -26.44
C ILE A 21 -24.03 -0.47 -27.95
N LEU A 22 -22.85 -0.90 -28.40
CA LEU A 22 -22.58 -1.10 -29.82
C LEU A 22 -23.45 -2.21 -30.40
N LEU A 23 -23.68 -3.29 -29.66
CA LEU A 23 -24.55 -4.39 -30.08
C LEU A 23 -25.99 -3.89 -30.27
N ILE A 24 -26.55 -3.21 -29.26
CA ILE A 24 -27.90 -2.64 -29.30
C ILE A 24 -28.01 -1.65 -30.46
N TYR A 25 -27.07 -0.71 -30.57
CA TYR A 25 -27.08 0.29 -31.63
C TYR A 25 -27.00 -0.36 -33.02
N ASN A 26 -26.18 -1.39 -33.18
CA ASN A 26 -26.08 -2.12 -34.43
C ASN A 26 -27.41 -2.77 -34.82
N GLU A 27 -28.07 -3.43 -33.87
CA GLU A 27 -29.34 -4.12 -34.11
C GLU A 27 -30.45 -3.17 -34.56
N PHE A 28 -30.54 -1.98 -33.94
CA PHE A 28 -31.63 -1.04 -34.19
C PHE A 28 -31.37 -0.02 -35.31
N LYS A 29 -30.11 0.25 -35.68
CA LYS A 29 -29.78 1.36 -36.60
C LYS A 29 -28.93 0.99 -37.81
N LEU A 30 -27.92 0.13 -37.65
CA LEU A 30 -26.87 -0.04 -38.67
C LEU A 30 -26.88 -1.40 -39.37
N GLN A 31 -27.21 -2.47 -38.66
CA GLN A 31 -27.17 -3.85 -39.14
C GLN A 31 -25.85 -4.20 -39.86
N SER A 32 -24.73 -3.66 -39.35
CA SER A 32 -23.40 -3.77 -39.93
C SER A 32 -22.61 -4.92 -39.30
N SER A 33 -22.01 -5.76 -40.13
CA SER A 33 -21.08 -6.82 -39.69
C SER A 33 -19.82 -6.26 -39.01
N LEU A 34 -19.37 -5.07 -39.44
CA LEU A 34 -18.20 -4.41 -38.87
C LEU A 34 -18.45 -3.94 -37.43
N VAL A 35 -19.63 -3.38 -37.15
CA VAL A 35 -19.99 -2.94 -35.79
C VAL A 35 -20.18 -4.14 -34.86
N ALA A 36 -20.77 -5.23 -35.35
CA ALA A 36 -20.87 -6.48 -34.61
C ALA A 36 -19.48 -7.03 -34.24
N PHE A 37 -18.53 -6.99 -35.18
CA PHE A 37 -17.15 -7.41 -34.93
C PHE A 37 -16.44 -6.54 -33.89
N ILE A 38 -16.61 -5.21 -33.95
CA ILE A 38 -16.04 -4.28 -32.95
C ILE A 38 -16.66 -4.54 -31.56
N SER A 39 -17.98 -4.75 -31.48
CA SER A 39 -18.65 -5.12 -30.23
C SER A 39 -18.07 -6.42 -29.63
N LEU A 40 -17.83 -7.43 -30.46
CA LEU A 40 -17.20 -8.68 -30.04
C LEU A 40 -15.78 -8.45 -29.50
N ILE A 41 -14.96 -7.62 -30.16
CA ILE A 41 -13.62 -7.27 -29.67
C ILE A 41 -13.70 -6.67 -28.26
N PHE A 42 -14.60 -5.73 -28.03
CA PHE A 42 -14.78 -5.13 -26.70
C PHE A 42 -15.23 -6.17 -25.65
N ALA A 43 -16.13 -7.09 -26.01
CA ALA A 43 -16.55 -8.16 -25.12
C ALA A 43 -15.36 -9.08 -24.74
N VAL A 44 -14.55 -9.48 -25.72
CA VAL A 44 -13.35 -10.30 -25.48
C VAL A 44 -12.34 -9.57 -24.60
N LEU A 45 -12.08 -8.28 -24.85
CA LEU A 45 -11.20 -7.46 -24.01
C LEU A 45 -11.71 -7.38 -22.57
N SER A 46 -13.02 -7.28 -22.37
CA SER A 46 -13.62 -7.29 -21.03
C SER A 46 -13.32 -8.60 -20.27
N VAL A 47 -13.45 -9.74 -20.95
CA VAL A 47 -13.15 -11.06 -20.37
C VAL A 47 -11.67 -11.18 -20.04
N ILE A 48 -10.77 -10.77 -20.95
CA ILE A 48 -9.32 -10.77 -20.70
C ILE A 48 -8.98 -9.93 -19.47
N CYS A 49 -9.53 -8.71 -19.34
CA CYS A 49 -9.32 -7.87 -18.16
C CYS A 49 -9.80 -8.55 -16.87
N MET A 50 -10.93 -9.26 -16.91
CA MET A 50 -11.48 -9.98 -15.77
C MET A 50 -10.62 -11.18 -15.36
N VAL A 51 -10.08 -11.93 -16.33
CA VAL A 51 -9.16 -13.05 -16.08
C VAL A 51 -7.86 -12.54 -15.44
N ILE A 52 -7.25 -11.49 -15.99
CA ILE A 52 -6.03 -10.89 -15.41
C ILE A 52 -6.33 -10.38 -14.00
N PHE A 53 -7.48 -9.75 -13.78
CA PHE A 53 -7.91 -9.32 -12.45
C PHE A 53 -8.02 -10.49 -11.48
N ALA A 54 -8.69 -11.58 -11.88
CA ALA A 54 -8.85 -12.77 -11.04
C ALA A 54 -7.50 -13.42 -10.68
N ILE A 55 -6.57 -13.47 -11.63
CA ILE A 55 -5.19 -13.94 -11.40
C ILE A 55 -4.48 -13.03 -10.39
N ARG A 56 -4.51 -11.71 -10.58
CA ARG A 56 -3.88 -10.74 -9.66
C ARG A 56 -4.50 -10.76 -8.26
N PHE A 57 -5.82 -10.95 -8.19
CA PHE A 57 -6.53 -11.09 -6.93
C PHE A 57 -6.10 -12.35 -6.18
N ARG A 58 -6.03 -13.50 -6.88
CA ARG A 58 -5.50 -14.74 -6.29
C ARG A 58 -4.06 -14.64 -5.85
N GLN A 59 -3.23 -13.88 -6.58
CA GLN A 59 -1.84 -13.63 -6.22
C GLN A 59 -1.67 -12.56 -5.11
N GLY A 60 -2.76 -11.99 -4.57
CA GLY A 60 -2.65 -10.91 -3.57
C GLY A 60 -2.10 -9.59 -4.11
N LYS A 61 -1.75 -9.50 -5.40
CA LYS A 61 -1.22 -8.30 -6.07
C LYS A 61 -2.30 -7.25 -6.36
N TYR A 62 -3.50 -7.45 -5.82
CA TYR A 62 -4.59 -6.50 -5.95
C TYR A 62 -4.46 -5.43 -4.86
N ASN A 63 -3.99 -4.24 -5.27
CA ASN A 63 -3.98 -3.08 -4.40
C ASN A 63 -5.39 -2.52 -4.24
N GLN A 64 -6.11 -2.96 -3.20
CA GLN A 64 -7.23 -2.19 -2.66
C GLN A 64 -6.68 -1.02 -1.84
N SER A 65 -6.08 -0.04 -2.53
CA SER A 65 -5.79 1.24 -1.90
C SER A 65 -7.09 2.04 -1.82
N PHE A 66 -7.91 1.76 -0.81
CA PHE A 66 -8.96 2.69 -0.43
C PHE A 66 -8.35 3.72 0.51
N GLN A 67 -8.69 4.98 0.25
CA GLN A 67 -8.32 6.09 1.10
C GLN A 67 -9.36 6.21 2.22
N ILE A 68 -8.93 6.02 3.46
CA ILE A 68 -9.74 6.29 4.63
C ILE A 68 -9.56 7.75 4.96
N VAL A 69 -10.65 8.50 4.93
CA VAL A 69 -10.66 9.88 5.38
C VAL A 69 -10.99 9.86 6.86
N VAL A 70 -10.02 10.23 7.69
CA VAL A 70 -10.25 10.43 9.13
C VAL A 70 -10.41 11.92 9.35
N GLU A 71 -11.59 12.30 9.84
CA GLU A 71 -11.83 13.64 10.35
C GLU A 71 -11.47 13.65 11.84
N THR A 72 -10.46 14.44 12.19
CA THR A 72 -10.10 14.65 13.60
C THR A 72 -11.04 15.68 14.20
N ASP A 73 -11.68 15.33 15.32
CA ASP A 73 -12.58 16.21 16.06
C ASP A 73 -11.79 17.21 16.93
N VAL A 74 -10.98 18.03 16.26
CA VAL A 74 -10.07 19.01 16.87
C VAL A 74 -10.85 20.04 17.69
N ASP A 75 -12.03 20.44 17.20
CA ASP A 75 -12.87 21.43 17.86
C ASP A 75 -13.40 20.90 19.21
N ARG A 76 -13.72 19.60 19.29
CA ARG A 76 -14.08 18.94 20.56
C ARG A 76 -12.89 18.77 21.49
N ALA A 77 -11.73 18.32 21.00
CA ALA A 77 -10.53 18.17 21.82
C ALA A 77 -10.05 19.50 22.42
N LEU A 78 -10.18 20.60 21.67
CA LEU A 78 -9.91 21.95 22.14
C LEU A 78 -10.93 22.40 23.19
N LYS A 79 -12.22 22.11 22.97
CA LYS A 79 -13.30 22.42 23.92
C LYS A 79 -13.17 21.64 25.23
N ASP A 80 -12.73 20.39 25.14
CA ASP A 80 -12.50 19.50 26.29
C ASP A 80 -11.16 19.82 26.99
N GLY A 81 -10.37 20.78 26.49
CA GLY A 81 -9.12 21.25 27.09
C GLY A 81 -7.95 20.26 26.96
N VAL A 82 -8.10 19.24 26.11
CA VAL A 82 -7.09 18.18 25.90
C VAL A 82 -5.90 18.70 25.09
N ILE A 83 -6.12 19.71 24.25
CA ILE A 83 -5.10 20.35 23.42
C ILE A 83 -5.17 21.88 23.53
N SER A 84 -4.05 22.56 23.33
CA SER A 84 -3.99 24.03 23.28
C SER A 84 -4.50 24.57 21.94
N LYS A 85 -4.80 25.88 21.87
CA LYS A 85 -5.16 26.55 20.60
C LYS A 85 -4.06 26.43 19.54
N GLU A 86 -2.80 26.58 19.95
CA GLU A 86 -1.64 26.47 19.05
C GLU A 86 -1.50 25.03 18.51
N GLN A 87 -1.75 24.02 19.35
CA GLN A 87 -1.77 22.62 18.92
C GLN A 87 -2.93 22.36 17.96
N ALA A 88 -4.13 22.88 18.24
CA ALA A 88 -5.30 22.73 17.39
C ALA A 88 -5.10 23.31 15.98
N GLU A 89 -4.37 24.42 15.84
CA GLU A 89 -4.05 25.03 14.54
C GLU A 89 -3.07 24.19 13.71
N SER A 90 -2.23 23.39 14.36
CA SER A 90 -1.25 22.51 13.71
C SER A 90 -1.83 21.15 13.29
N ILE A 91 -2.97 20.73 13.86
CA ILE A 91 -3.55 19.41 13.60
C ILE A 91 -4.38 19.48 12.31
N PRO A 92 -4.05 18.67 11.27
CA PRO A 92 -4.84 18.61 10.06
C PRO A 92 -6.22 18.03 10.37
N ARG A 93 -7.27 18.85 10.21
CA ARG A 93 -8.68 18.47 10.46
C ARG A 93 -9.14 17.23 9.69
N ARG A 94 -8.48 16.94 8.56
CA ARG A 94 -8.78 15.83 7.67
C ARG A 94 -7.46 15.16 7.25
N VAL A 95 -7.33 13.88 7.57
CA VAL A 95 -6.19 13.05 7.18
C VAL A 95 -6.67 12.00 6.20
N VAL A 96 -5.97 11.87 5.07
CA VAL A 96 -6.23 10.84 4.07
C VAL A 96 -5.22 9.72 4.28
N LEU A 97 -5.67 8.61 4.85
CA LEU A 97 -4.85 7.43 5.11
C LEU A 97 -5.01 6.43 3.98
N ASN A 98 -3.90 5.91 3.46
CA ASN A 98 -3.92 4.82 2.50
C ASN A 98 -3.92 3.49 3.26
N THR A 99 -4.95 2.66 3.04
CA THR A 99 -5.10 1.38 3.74
C THR A 99 -3.91 0.45 3.52
N LYS A 100 -3.30 0.46 2.32
CA LYS A 100 -2.09 -0.35 2.07
C LYS A 100 -0.97 0.05 3.01
N ASP A 101 -0.74 1.35 3.16
CA ASP A 101 0.36 1.89 3.94
C ASP A 101 0.16 1.57 5.43
N LEU A 102 -1.08 1.68 5.93
CA LEU A 102 -1.43 1.24 7.28
C LEU A 102 -1.13 -0.25 7.51
N ILE A 103 -1.60 -1.12 6.61
CA ILE A 103 -1.38 -2.56 6.74
C ILE A 103 0.11 -2.89 6.66
N LEU A 104 0.84 -2.24 5.75
CA LEU A 104 2.28 -2.44 5.60
C LEU A 104 3.04 -2.00 6.84
N ASN A 105 2.67 -0.89 7.49
CA ASN A 105 3.24 -0.50 8.79
C ASN A 105 3.04 -1.57 9.86
N VAL A 106 1.83 -2.14 9.96
CA VAL A 106 1.53 -3.22 10.92
C VAL A 106 2.39 -4.44 10.63
N ILE A 107 2.40 -4.92 9.39
CA ILE A 107 3.16 -6.11 8.98
C ILE A 107 4.66 -5.89 9.16
N PHE A 108 5.18 -4.71 8.81
CA PHE A 108 6.60 -4.40 8.90
C PHE A 108 7.08 -4.29 10.35
N ASN A 109 6.34 -3.60 11.23
CA ASN A 109 6.68 -3.58 12.66
C ASN A 109 6.58 -4.97 13.29
N PHE A 110 5.59 -5.77 12.87
CA PHE A 110 5.48 -7.14 13.34
C PHE A 110 6.66 -8.00 12.85
N ALA A 111 7.12 -7.79 11.62
CA ALA A 111 8.32 -8.44 11.10
C ALA A 111 9.57 -8.03 11.88
N ILE A 112 9.77 -6.73 12.15
CA ILE A 112 10.86 -6.22 13.01
C ILE A 112 10.82 -6.89 14.40
N ALA A 113 9.66 -6.92 15.04
CA ALA A 113 9.49 -7.49 16.38
C ALA A 113 9.78 -9.00 16.45
N ASN A 114 9.72 -9.69 15.31
CA ASN A 114 10.02 -11.12 15.18
C ASN A 114 11.32 -11.35 14.39
N HIS A 115 12.23 -10.37 14.31
CA HIS A 115 13.53 -10.49 13.63
C HIS A 115 13.46 -10.90 12.15
N PHE A 116 12.33 -10.64 11.49
CA PHE A 116 12.03 -11.13 10.15
C PHE A 116 12.11 -12.66 10.01
N ASP A 117 11.98 -13.40 11.12
CA ASP A 117 11.76 -14.84 11.09
C ASP A 117 10.46 -15.15 10.35
N LEU A 118 10.39 -16.34 9.76
CA LEU A 118 9.29 -16.79 8.93
C LEU A 118 7.99 -16.81 9.76
N ILE A 119 7.18 -15.77 9.61
CA ILE A 119 5.92 -15.64 10.35
C ILE A 119 4.85 -16.44 9.62
N PRO A 120 4.18 -17.41 10.26
CA PRO A 120 3.04 -18.09 9.66
C PRO A 120 1.96 -17.07 9.31
N ILE A 121 1.46 -17.10 8.06
CA ILE A 121 0.36 -16.24 7.60
C ILE A 121 -0.84 -16.32 8.55
N ASP A 122 -1.06 -17.46 9.19
CA ASP A 122 -2.13 -17.65 10.17
C ASP A 122 -2.04 -16.70 11.37
N ILE A 123 -0.83 -16.36 11.85
CA ILE A 123 -0.65 -15.36 12.91
C ILE A 123 -1.06 -13.97 12.41
N LEU A 124 -0.65 -13.59 11.19
CA LEU A 124 -1.05 -12.32 10.59
C LEU A 124 -2.57 -12.25 10.38
N ARG A 125 -3.23 -13.39 10.14
CA ARG A 125 -4.69 -13.47 10.01
C ARG A 125 -5.43 -13.29 11.34
N GLU A 126 -4.82 -13.61 12.47
CA GLU A 126 -5.40 -13.30 13.78
C GLU A 126 -5.42 -11.79 14.03
N ILE A 127 -4.38 -11.09 13.58
CA ILE A 127 -4.24 -9.63 13.74
C ILE A 127 -5.06 -8.87 12.69
N LEU A 128 -5.09 -9.38 11.45
CA LEU A 128 -5.71 -8.75 10.28
C LEU A 128 -6.73 -9.70 9.61
N PRO A 129 -7.81 -10.09 10.32
CA PRO A 129 -8.74 -11.15 9.86
C PRO A 129 -9.52 -10.80 8.60
N HIS A 130 -9.63 -9.51 8.29
CA HIS A 130 -10.37 -9.01 7.12
C HIS A 130 -9.49 -8.88 5.87
N VAL A 131 -8.18 -9.05 5.99
CA VAL A 131 -7.26 -8.97 4.85
C VAL A 131 -7.13 -10.36 4.21
N PRO A 132 -7.31 -10.49 2.89
CA PRO A 132 -7.16 -11.77 2.22
C PRO A 132 -5.76 -12.39 2.45
N PRO A 133 -5.64 -13.71 2.72
CA PRO A 133 -4.36 -14.34 3.04
C PRO A 133 -3.27 -14.10 1.98
N ALA A 134 -3.61 -14.21 0.70
CA ALA A 134 -2.67 -13.94 -0.39
C ALA A 134 -2.16 -12.49 -0.39
N HIS A 135 -2.97 -11.52 0.07
CA HIS A 135 -2.53 -10.13 0.19
C HIS A 135 -1.60 -9.94 1.40
N LEU A 136 -1.87 -10.62 2.52
CA LEU A 136 -0.97 -10.65 3.68
C LEU A 136 0.39 -11.25 3.31
N GLU A 137 0.39 -12.38 2.60
CA GLU A 137 1.60 -13.03 2.09
C GLU A 137 2.39 -12.08 1.19
N HIS A 138 1.73 -11.45 0.23
CA HIS A 138 2.38 -10.51 -0.67
C HIS A 138 2.99 -9.30 0.06
N LEU A 139 2.28 -8.72 1.04
CA LEU A 139 2.80 -7.59 1.82
C LEU A 139 3.95 -8.00 2.76
N TYR A 140 3.94 -9.24 3.24
CA TYR A 140 5.04 -9.80 4.03
C TYR A 140 6.26 -10.13 3.16
N GLU A 141 6.07 -10.58 1.92
CA GLU A 141 7.18 -10.67 0.95
C GLU A 141 7.75 -9.28 0.66
N GLU A 142 6.90 -8.27 0.46
CA GLU A 142 7.31 -6.87 0.27
C GLU A 142 8.08 -6.34 1.49
N SER A 143 7.70 -6.70 2.72
CA SER A 143 8.47 -6.31 3.92
C SER A 143 9.85 -6.97 3.97
N ARG A 144 9.99 -8.20 3.50
CA ARG A 144 11.29 -8.89 3.42
C ARG A 144 12.21 -8.27 2.39
N GLU A 145 11.71 -7.92 1.20
CA GLU A 145 12.50 -7.21 0.18
C GLU A 145 13.05 -5.88 0.74
N ILE A 146 12.22 -5.13 1.48
CA ILE A 146 12.64 -3.88 2.14
C ILE A 146 13.74 -4.13 3.18
N SER A 147 13.68 -5.24 3.93
CA SER A 147 14.73 -5.62 4.88
C SER A 147 16.08 -5.85 4.19
N ASP A 148 16.08 -6.54 3.05
CA ASP A 148 17.28 -6.77 2.25
C ASP A 148 17.85 -5.44 1.73
N ASP A 149 17.00 -4.58 1.17
CA ASP A 149 17.39 -3.23 0.70
C ASP A 149 18.02 -2.38 1.82
N LEU A 150 17.45 -2.44 3.03
CA LEU A 150 17.96 -1.72 4.20
C LEU A 150 19.31 -2.26 4.68
N ASN A 151 19.48 -3.59 4.68
CA ASN A 151 20.75 -4.22 5.01
C ASN A 151 21.85 -3.84 4.01
N ASP A 152 21.52 -3.79 2.72
CA ASP A 152 22.46 -3.36 1.68
C ASP A 152 22.81 -1.87 1.80
N TYR A 153 21.83 -1.02 2.06
CA TYR A 153 22.07 0.39 2.36
C TYR A 153 22.99 0.55 3.57
N PHE A 154 22.70 -0.12 4.69
CA PHE A 154 23.52 -0.07 5.91
C PHE A 154 24.98 -0.45 5.62
N ARG A 155 25.20 -1.55 4.89
CA ARG A 155 26.55 -2.00 4.48
C ARG A 155 27.25 -1.00 3.56
N ALA A 156 26.51 -0.37 2.65
CA ALA A 156 27.06 0.61 1.72
C ALA A 156 27.53 1.91 2.40
N GLN A 157 26.88 2.32 3.50
CA GLN A 157 27.24 3.54 4.23
C GLN A 157 28.61 3.47 4.94
N LYS A 158 29.17 2.27 5.15
CA LYS A 158 30.49 2.05 5.78
C LYS A 158 30.67 2.84 7.09
N PHE A 159 29.67 2.78 7.98
CA PHE A 159 29.74 3.46 9.28
C PHE A 159 30.99 3.03 10.05
N ALA A 160 31.71 4.00 10.62
CA ALA A 160 32.98 3.73 11.28
C ALA A 160 32.78 3.00 12.63
N ASN A 161 31.70 3.31 13.33
CA ASN A 161 31.31 2.72 14.62
C ASN A 161 29.85 3.11 14.96
N LYS A 162 29.34 2.63 16.10
CA LYS A 162 27.97 2.94 16.55
C LYS A 162 27.75 4.43 16.88
N ALA A 163 28.78 5.16 17.31
CA ALA A 163 28.65 6.59 17.57
C ALA A 163 28.43 7.39 16.28
N ASP A 164 29.12 7.00 15.19
CA ASP A 164 28.92 7.57 13.84
C ASP A 164 27.46 7.40 13.38
N VAL A 165 26.89 6.21 13.56
CA VAL A 165 25.47 5.95 13.28
C VAL A 165 24.57 6.90 14.06
N ILE A 166 24.78 7.04 15.38
CA ILE A 166 23.98 7.91 16.24
C ILE A 166 24.09 9.38 15.80
N THR A 167 25.29 9.85 15.48
CA THR A 167 25.51 11.23 15.02
C THR A 167 24.86 11.52 13.67
N ARG A 168 24.64 10.48 12.85
CA ARG A 168 23.97 10.57 11.54
C ARG A 168 22.51 10.13 11.59
N SER A 169 21.92 10.01 12.78
CA SER A 169 20.51 9.60 12.99
C SER A 169 19.55 10.39 12.09
N ASP A 170 19.65 11.72 12.11
CA ASP A 170 18.72 12.58 11.36
C ASP A 170 18.84 12.38 9.85
N GLU A 171 20.07 12.23 9.34
CA GLU A 171 20.34 11.94 7.93
C GLU A 171 19.74 10.58 7.50
N ILE A 172 19.93 9.55 8.33
CA ILE A 172 19.42 8.21 8.07
C ILE A 172 17.89 8.22 8.09
N LYS A 173 17.29 8.84 9.11
CA LYS A 173 15.83 8.97 9.25
C LYS A 173 15.21 9.76 8.11
N GLU A 174 15.88 10.82 7.65
CA GLU A 174 15.45 11.57 6.47
C GLU A 174 15.52 10.71 5.20
N TYR A 175 16.57 9.90 5.03
CA TYR A 175 16.67 8.94 3.94
C TYR A 175 15.54 7.91 3.98
N LEU A 176 15.25 7.33 5.15
CA LEU A 176 14.17 6.37 5.35
C LEU A 176 12.81 6.98 5.01
N ALA A 177 12.50 8.17 5.52
CA ALA A 177 11.25 8.88 5.24
C ALA A 177 11.07 9.19 3.74
N LYS A 178 12.16 9.54 3.04
CA LYS A 178 12.13 9.81 1.60
C LYS A 178 11.97 8.54 0.77
N THR A 179 12.64 7.46 1.16
CA THR A 179 12.66 6.19 0.42
C THR A 179 11.36 5.41 0.65
N TYR A 180 10.86 5.41 1.88
CA TYR A 180 9.69 4.68 2.33
C TYR A 180 8.64 5.65 2.93
N PRO A 181 8.00 6.50 2.10
CA PRO A 181 7.08 7.53 2.57
C PRO A 181 5.79 6.98 3.21
N TRP A 182 5.57 5.67 3.13
CA TRP A 182 4.46 4.99 3.79
C TRP A 182 4.73 4.74 5.28
N MET A 183 5.99 4.77 5.74
CA MET A 183 6.34 4.52 7.14
C MET A 183 5.74 5.61 8.04
N SER A 184 5.01 5.19 9.06
CA SER A 184 4.61 6.08 10.15
C SER A 184 5.86 6.50 10.95
N PRO A 185 5.80 7.61 11.72
CA PRO A 185 6.92 8.02 12.58
C PRO A 185 7.39 6.89 13.50
N GLU A 186 6.46 6.11 14.07
CA GLU A 186 6.79 4.96 14.93
C GLU A 186 7.53 3.85 14.16
N THR A 187 7.03 3.46 12.98
CA THR A 187 7.69 2.44 12.16
C THR A 187 9.09 2.89 11.72
N LEU A 188 9.25 4.17 11.40
CA LEU A 188 10.53 4.73 11.01
C LEU A 188 11.55 4.65 12.15
N GLU A 189 11.14 4.99 13.38
CA GLU A 189 11.98 4.85 14.58
C GLU A 189 12.36 3.39 14.83
N ASN A 190 11.38 2.47 14.82
CA ASN A 190 11.64 1.04 14.97
C ASN A 190 12.60 0.50 13.91
N THR A 191 12.46 0.96 12.66
CA THR A 191 13.33 0.59 11.55
C THR A 191 14.77 1.08 11.79
N TYR A 192 14.92 2.32 12.22
CA TYR A 192 16.23 2.88 12.56
C TYR A 192 16.89 2.09 13.70
N ASP A 193 16.15 1.85 14.78
CA ASP A 193 16.63 1.14 15.96
C ASP A 193 17.08 -0.29 15.63
N TYR A 194 16.28 -1.00 14.84
CA TYR A 194 16.56 -2.38 14.46
C TYR A 194 17.77 -2.50 13.51
N PHE A 195 17.74 -1.81 12.37
CA PHE A 195 18.73 -1.99 11.30
C PHE A 195 20.04 -1.25 11.56
N PHE A 196 20.01 -0.12 12.27
CA PHE A 196 21.17 0.76 12.39
C PHE A 196 21.77 0.73 13.80
N LEU A 197 20.94 0.66 14.85
CA LEU A 197 21.43 0.56 16.22
C LEU A 197 21.57 -0.88 16.73
N GLY A 198 20.95 -1.85 16.05
CA GLY A 198 20.91 -3.25 16.46
C GLY A 198 20.12 -3.46 17.76
N ILE A 199 19.22 -2.54 18.10
CA ILE A 199 18.36 -2.64 19.27
C ILE A 199 17.25 -3.63 18.92
N GLY A 200 17.19 -4.74 19.66
CA GLY A 200 16.24 -5.83 19.43
C GLY A 200 16.90 -7.14 19.01
N ASN A 201 18.09 -7.16 18.40
CA ASN A 201 18.75 -8.39 17.92
C ASN A 201 19.37 -9.28 19.03
N GLY A 202 18.80 -9.27 20.24
CA GLY A 202 19.33 -9.93 21.45
C GLY A 202 18.53 -11.16 21.85
#